data_AF-A0A2T0HWC0-F1
#
_entry.id   AF-A0A2T0HWC0-F1
#
_cell.length_a   1.000
_cell.length_b   1.000
_cell.length_c   1.000
_cell.angle_alpha   90.00
_cell.angle_beta   90.00
_cell.angle_gamma   90.00
#
_symmetry.space_group_name_H-M   'P 1'
#
loop_
_entity.id
_entity.type
_entity.pdbx_description
1 polymer ?
#
loop_
_entity_poly.entity_id
_entity_poly.type
_entity_poly.pdbx_seq_one_letter_code
_entity_poly.pdbx_strand_id
1 'polypeptide(L)'
;MSGEGPGDIGTCNPAADYCTAQQFRPGPMAWFVDQLVEIFQGYEFSHLGNACVTYLSESYLAANKPARSRKSMSVPGKKSPKETHYYYANARALAIAATDKAAELTDTVIAVLFRDGDGTASAGRGQWREKRQSMIAGFQAEAFEFGVPMIPKPKSEAWLLCAVKANPYQHCNLLESESGNDRSMNPLKDQLGVALAAENSTQQINQRVISGEIDAQRIDMNSFNEFKNALQIAVHKAMRQERDLV
;
A
#
# COMPACT_ATOMS: atom_id res chain seq x y z
N MET A 1 8.58 -2.08 1.55
CA MET A 1 7.26 -2.07 0.89
C MET A 1 7.06 -3.37 0.11
N SER A 2 5.82 -3.80 -0.09
CA SER A 2 5.48 -4.93 -0.99
C SER A 2 4.08 -4.74 -1.55
N GLY A 3 3.79 -5.25 -2.75
CA GLY A 3 2.43 -5.30 -3.26
C GLY A 3 2.26 -5.83 -4.67
N GLU A 4 1.03 -5.74 -5.18
CA GLU A 4 0.63 -6.03 -6.55
C GLU A 4 0.90 -4.86 -7.50
N GLY A 5 0.96 -5.14 -8.80
CA GLY A 5 0.97 -4.10 -9.84
C GLY A 5 2.31 -3.37 -10.01
N PRO A 6 3.11 -3.70 -11.04
CA PRO A 6 4.34 -2.97 -11.36
C PRO A 6 4.11 -1.47 -11.62
N GLY A 7 2.91 -1.10 -12.08
CA GLY A 7 2.50 0.28 -12.33
C GLY A 7 1.91 1.01 -11.12
N ASP A 8 1.65 0.31 -10.02
CA ASP A 8 1.00 0.84 -8.82
C ASP A 8 2.00 1.09 -7.71
N ILE A 9 2.48 0.03 -7.05
CA ILE A 9 3.49 0.12 -5.99
C ILE A 9 4.90 0.16 -6.57
N GLY A 10 5.14 -0.56 -7.68
CA GLY A 10 6.43 -0.64 -8.34
C GLY A 10 6.97 -2.07 -8.48
N THR A 11 8.21 -2.18 -8.96
CA THR A 11 8.88 -3.47 -9.19
C THR A 11 10.40 -3.35 -9.12
N CYS A 12 11.09 -4.49 -9.02
CA CYS A 12 12.54 -4.55 -9.16
C CYS A 12 12.99 -4.51 -10.63
N ASN A 13 14.12 -3.85 -10.87
CA ASN A 13 14.82 -3.84 -12.14
C ASN A 13 16.35 -3.95 -11.93
N PRO A 14 17.00 -5.04 -12.38
CA PRO A 14 16.41 -6.21 -13.04
C PRO A 14 15.41 -6.96 -12.15
N ALA A 15 14.56 -7.79 -12.75
CA ALA A 15 13.55 -8.54 -12.02
C ALA A 15 14.20 -9.42 -10.95
N ALA A 16 13.80 -9.20 -9.69
CA ALA A 16 14.33 -9.87 -8.51
C ALA A 16 13.23 -9.97 -7.45
N ASP A 17 13.41 -10.89 -6.51
CA ASP A 17 12.48 -11.07 -5.39
C ASP A 17 12.56 -9.94 -4.36
N TYR A 18 13.72 -9.27 -4.28
CA TYR A 18 13.93 -8.10 -3.45
C TYR A 18 14.87 -7.12 -4.15
N CYS A 19 14.74 -5.84 -3.85
CA CYS A 19 15.63 -4.79 -4.35
C CYS A 19 15.60 -3.55 -3.45
N THR A 20 16.63 -2.72 -3.59
CA THR A 20 16.77 -1.44 -2.89
C THR A 20 17.20 -0.35 -3.87
N ALA A 21 17.07 0.91 -3.46
CA ALA A 21 17.68 2.05 -4.14
C ALA A 21 17.37 2.09 -5.66
N GLN A 22 18.41 2.19 -6.51
CA GLN A 22 18.28 2.31 -7.97
C GLN A 22 17.70 1.07 -8.66
N GLN A 23 17.66 -0.07 -7.96
CA GLN A 23 17.04 -1.29 -8.48
C GLN A 23 15.52 -1.28 -8.26
N PHE A 24 15.00 -0.49 -7.33
CA PHE A 24 13.57 -0.35 -7.14
C PHE A 24 13.03 0.73 -8.09
N ARG A 25 12.06 0.35 -8.92
CA ARG A 25 11.28 1.27 -9.76
C ARG A 25 9.94 1.53 -9.08
N PRO A 26 9.78 2.63 -8.32
CA PRO A 26 8.54 2.92 -7.62
C PRO A 26 7.41 3.28 -8.58
N GLY A 27 6.20 2.85 -8.26
CA GLY A 27 4.97 3.37 -8.87
C GLY A 27 4.36 4.51 -8.03
N PRO A 28 3.22 5.07 -8.47
CA PRO A 28 2.59 6.22 -7.83
C PRO A 28 2.20 5.97 -6.38
N MET A 29 1.84 4.72 -6.04
CA MET A 29 1.47 4.36 -4.67
C MET A 29 2.68 4.39 -3.72
N ALA A 30 3.88 4.06 -4.21
CA ALA A 30 5.10 4.21 -3.40
C ALA A 30 5.43 5.70 -3.19
N TRP A 31 5.24 6.54 -4.20
CA TRP A 31 5.41 7.99 -4.06
C TRP A 31 4.36 8.62 -3.12
N PHE A 32 3.13 8.10 -3.09
CA PHE A 32 2.14 8.52 -2.08
C PHE A 32 2.62 8.21 -0.66
N VAL A 33 3.21 7.02 -0.43
CA VAL A 33 3.80 6.70 0.88
C VAL A 33 4.90 7.69 1.22
N ASP A 34 5.83 7.94 0.29
CA ASP A 34 6.97 8.83 0.49
C ASP A 34 6.54 10.26 0.86
N GLN A 35 5.65 10.85 0.06
CA GLN A 35 5.10 12.19 0.30
C GLN A 35 4.36 12.27 1.64
N LEU A 36 3.56 11.26 1.99
CA LEU A 36 2.85 11.24 3.27
C LEU A 36 3.80 11.07 4.47
N VAL A 37 4.85 10.27 4.34
CA VAL A 37 5.87 10.12 5.40
C VAL A 37 6.57 11.44 5.66
N GLU A 38 6.99 12.17 4.61
CA GLU A 38 7.57 13.52 4.73
C GLU A 38 6.66 14.50 5.46
N ILE A 39 5.37 14.48 5.13
CA ILE A 39 4.37 15.32 5.79
C ILE A 39 4.20 14.94 7.27
N PHE A 40 4.17 13.65 7.59
CA PHE A 40 3.93 13.19 8.96
C PHE A 40 5.14 13.29 9.89
N GLN A 41 6.36 13.16 9.35
CA GLN A 41 7.57 13.40 10.12
C GLN A 41 7.84 14.90 10.34
N GLY A 42 7.32 15.76 9.45
CA GLY A 42 7.35 17.22 9.60
C GLY A 42 8.62 17.89 9.05
N TYR A 43 9.37 17.21 8.18
CA TYR A 43 10.55 17.75 7.50
C TYR A 43 10.73 17.13 6.12
N GLU A 44 11.35 17.87 5.19
CA GLU A 44 11.61 17.44 3.82
C GLU A 44 12.72 16.37 3.82
N PHE A 45 12.36 15.12 3.57
CA PHE A 45 13.28 14.00 3.43
C PHE A 45 12.60 12.81 2.73
N SER A 46 12.82 12.69 1.43
CA SER A 46 12.32 11.59 0.60
C SER A 46 13.08 10.31 0.91
N HIS A 47 12.39 9.30 1.43
CA HIS A 47 12.95 7.98 1.70
C HIS A 47 13.25 7.22 0.40
N LEU A 48 12.41 7.39 -0.63
CA LEU A 48 12.68 6.89 -1.97
C LEU A 48 13.93 7.55 -2.58
N GLY A 49 14.02 8.88 -2.49
CA GLY A 49 15.13 9.67 -3.02
C GLY A 49 16.47 9.38 -2.33
N ASN A 50 16.44 9.03 -1.04
CA ASN A 50 17.62 8.71 -0.23
C ASN A 50 17.89 7.20 -0.11
N ALA A 51 17.29 6.36 -0.96
CA ALA A 51 17.53 4.92 -0.98
C ALA A 51 17.20 4.19 0.35
N CYS A 52 16.30 4.74 1.16
CA CYS A 52 15.84 4.17 2.44
C CYS A 52 14.69 3.16 2.26
N VAL A 53 14.32 2.82 1.02
CA VAL A 53 13.21 1.91 0.72
C VAL A 53 13.71 0.59 0.16
N THR A 54 13.31 -0.50 0.82
CA THR A 54 13.41 -1.87 0.30
C THR A 54 12.07 -2.30 -0.27
N TYR A 55 12.08 -2.90 -1.47
CA TYR A 55 10.90 -3.54 -2.06
C TYR A 55 11.05 -5.06 -2.04
N LEU A 56 9.96 -5.74 -1.68
CA LEU A 56 9.82 -7.20 -1.71
C LEU A 56 8.68 -7.58 -2.67
N SER A 57 8.97 -8.49 -3.60
CA SER A 57 7.99 -8.96 -4.59
C SER A 57 6.92 -9.85 -3.96
N GLU A 58 5.84 -10.11 -4.71
CA GLU A 58 4.85 -11.11 -4.30
C GLU A 58 5.44 -12.52 -4.23
N SER A 59 6.35 -12.88 -5.14
CA SER A 59 7.04 -14.18 -5.12
C SER A 59 7.89 -14.34 -3.87
N TYR A 60 8.56 -13.28 -3.40
CA TYR A 60 9.28 -13.29 -2.13
C TYR A 60 8.33 -13.60 -0.98
N LEU A 61 7.20 -12.90 -0.88
CA LEU A 61 6.23 -13.14 0.21
C LEU A 61 5.64 -14.54 0.14
N ALA A 62 5.41 -15.08 -1.06
CA ALA A 62 4.90 -16.42 -1.26
C ALA A 62 5.90 -17.51 -0.82
N ALA A 63 7.19 -17.31 -1.12
CA ALA A 63 8.28 -18.22 -0.74
C ALA A 63 8.62 -18.17 0.75
N ASN A 64 8.41 -17.01 1.40
CA ASN A 64 8.78 -16.77 2.81
C ASN A 64 7.56 -16.77 3.76
N LYS A 65 6.49 -17.49 3.41
CA LYS A 65 5.33 -17.62 4.31
C LYS A 65 5.75 -18.36 5.57
N PRO A 66 5.55 -17.76 6.77
CA PRO A 66 5.90 -18.44 8.01
C PRO A 66 5.04 -19.68 8.20
N ALA A 67 5.61 -20.67 8.88
CA ALA A 67 4.88 -21.86 9.29
C ALA A 67 3.60 -21.48 10.04
N ARG A 68 2.59 -22.34 9.97
CA ARG A 68 1.34 -22.15 10.71
C ARG A 68 1.65 -22.00 12.20
N SER A 69 1.26 -20.87 12.78
CA SER A 69 1.36 -20.64 14.22
C SER A 69 0.55 -21.71 14.95
N ARG A 70 1.18 -22.43 15.90
CA ARG A 70 0.47 -23.36 16.80
C ARG A 70 -0.61 -22.68 17.65
N LYS A 71 -0.50 -21.36 17.88
CA LYS A 71 -1.48 -20.57 18.66
C LYS A 71 -2.77 -20.29 17.90
N SER A 72 -2.81 -20.50 16.58
CA SER A 72 -4.02 -20.34 15.77
C SER A 72 -4.54 -21.71 15.31
N MET A 73 -4.94 -22.58 16.25
CA MET A 73 -5.89 -23.66 15.92
C MET A 73 -7.30 -23.08 15.77
N SER A 74 -7.45 -22.12 14.85
CA SER A 74 -8.73 -21.82 14.25
C SER A 74 -8.87 -22.80 13.09
N VAL A 75 -9.63 -23.87 13.29
CA VAL A 75 -10.11 -24.69 12.18
C VAL A 75 -10.79 -23.72 11.21
N PRO A 76 -10.42 -23.66 9.91
CA PRO A 76 -11.11 -22.82 8.96
C PRO A 76 -12.59 -23.19 8.99
N GLY A 77 -13.39 -22.38 9.67
CA GLY A 77 -14.83 -22.50 9.57
C GLY A 77 -15.21 -22.27 8.12
N LYS A 78 -16.35 -22.80 7.70
CA LYS A 78 -17.00 -22.52 6.40
C LYS A 78 -17.21 -21.02 6.09
N LYS A 79 -16.78 -20.11 6.99
CA LYS A 79 -16.96 -18.66 7.03
C LYS A 79 -15.69 -17.82 6.83
N SER A 80 -14.48 -18.39 6.72
CA SER A 80 -13.27 -17.59 6.39
C SER A 80 -12.83 -17.84 4.93
N PRO A 81 -13.05 -16.89 4.02
CA PRO A 81 -12.71 -17.05 2.59
C PRO A 81 -11.21 -17.28 2.38
N LYS A 82 -10.82 -18.08 1.38
CA LYS A 82 -9.41 -18.33 1.01
C LYS A 82 -8.62 -17.03 0.79
N GLU A 83 -9.26 -15.99 0.27
CA GLU A 83 -8.69 -14.67 0.02
C GLU A 83 -8.18 -14.01 1.31
N THR A 84 -8.94 -14.09 2.41
CA THR A 84 -8.49 -13.54 3.70
C THR A 84 -7.22 -14.24 4.21
N HIS A 85 -7.08 -15.55 4.04
CA HIS A 85 -5.85 -16.27 4.42
C HIS A 85 -4.63 -15.81 3.61
N TYR A 86 -4.82 -15.43 2.34
CA TYR A 86 -3.75 -14.89 1.50
C TYR A 86 -3.22 -13.56 2.06
N TYR A 87 -4.11 -12.61 2.37
CA TYR A 87 -3.73 -11.32 2.97
C TYR A 87 -3.05 -11.47 4.34
N TYR A 88 -3.57 -12.36 5.18
CA TYR A 88 -2.99 -12.68 6.49
C TYR A 88 -1.55 -13.20 6.35
N ALA A 89 -1.34 -14.20 5.49
CA ALA A 89 -0.02 -14.82 5.31
C ALA A 89 1.01 -13.85 4.74
N ASN A 90 0.62 -12.99 3.79
CA ASN A 90 1.51 -12.00 3.19
C ASN A 90 1.91 -10.92 4.21
N ALA A 91 0.98 -10.47 5.06
CA ALA A 91 1.30 -9.52 6.13
C ALA A 91 2.28 -10.12 7.15
N ARG A 92 2.14 -11.40 7.53
CA ARG A 92 3.11 -12.09 8.40
C ARG A 92 4.50 -12.19 7.76
N ALA A 93 4.57 -12.61 6.49
CA ALA A 93 5.84 -12.71 5.77
C ALA A 93 6.56 -11.36 5.68
N LEU A 94 5.82 -10.29 5.40
CA LEU A 94 6.37 -8.94 5.37
C LEU A 94 6.79 -8.44 6.76
N ALA A 95 6.03 -8.77 7.81
CA ALA A 95 6.37 -8.42 9.19
C ALA A 95 7.71 -9.01 9.63
N ILE A 96 7.95 -10.28 9.30
CA ILE A 96 9.21 -10.97 9.60
C ILE A 96 10.36 -10.30 8.85
N ALA A 97 10.23 -10.11 7.53
CA ALA A 97 11.26 -9.46 6.73
C ALA A 97 11.56 -8.03 7.21
N ALA A 98 10.55 -7.28 7.64
CA ALA A 98 10.73 -5.94 8.19
C ALA A 98 11.41 -5.96 9.58
N THR A 99 11.13 -6.96 10.41
CA THR A 99 11.81 -7.16 11.70
C THR A 99 13.29 -7.48 11.49
N ASP A 100 13.59 -8.39 10.58
CA ASP A 100 14.97 -8.74 10.22
C ASP A 100 15.72 -7.52 9.68
N LYS A 101 15.05 -6.71 8.84
CA LYS A 101 15.63 -5.48 8.30
C LYS A 101 15.87 -4.41 9.38
N ALA A 102 14.94 -4.26 10.33
CA ALA A 102 15.11 -3.35 11.46
C ALA A 102 16.33 -3.74 12.32
N ALA A 103 16.51 -5.04 12.58
CA ALA A 103 17.69 -5.55 13.28
C ALA A 103 18.98 -5.33 12.50
N GLU A 104 18.98 -5.57 11.18
CA GLU A 104 20.13 -5.33 10.29
C GLU A 104 20.57 -3.86 10.30
N LEU A 105 19.61 -2.94 10.21
CA LEU A 105 19.88 -1.50 10.18
C LEU A 105 20.13 -0.90 11.56
N THR A 106 19.79 -1.62 12.64
CA THR A 106 19.71 -1.06 14.00
C THR A 106 18.81 0.19 14.01
N ASP A 107 17.68 0.11 13.30
CA ASP A 107 16.78 1.24 13.08
C ASP A 107 15.32 0.78 12.93
N THR A 108 14.38 1.72 12.95
CA THR A 108 12.95 1.46 12.82
C THR A 108 12.57 1.27 11.35
N VAL A 109 11.82 0.20 11.06
CA VAL A 109 11.29 -0.08 9.71
C VAL A 109 9.77 -0.02 9.72
N ILE A 110 9.19 0.77 8.82
CA ILE A 110 7.75 0.78 8.55
C ILE A 110 7.45 -0.15 7.37
N ALA A 111 6.53 -1.12 7.57
CA ALA A 111 6.19 -2.10 6.55
C ALA A 111 4.84 -1.79 5.90
N VAL A 112 4.86 -1.26 4.68
CA VAL A 112 3.65 -1.03 3.89
C VAL A 112 3.36 -2.23 2.98
N LEU A 113 2.15 -2.79 3.10
CA LEU A 113 1.63 -3.88 2.25
C LEU A 113 0.49 -3.36 1.37
N PHE A 114 0.77 -3.23 0.08
CA PHE A 114 -0.20 -2.83 -0.95
C PHE A 114 -0.90 -4.05 -1.56
N ARG A 115 -2.22 -4.01 -1.69
CA ARG A 115 -3.02 -4.96 -2.46
C ARG A 115 -4.22 -4.28 -3.08
N ASP A 116 -4.62 -4.72 -4.27
CA ASP A 116 -5.85 -4.22 -4.86
C ASP A 116 -7.06 -4.60 -4.00
N GLY A 117 -8.00 -3.67 -3.91
CA GLY A 117 -9.27 -3.90 -3.21
C GLY A 117 -10.21 -4.79 -4.02
N ASP A 118 -10.02 -4.88 -5.33
CA ASP A 118 -10.92 -5.50 -6.29
C ASP A 118 -11.31 -6.93 -5.87
N GLY A 119 -12.57 -7.06 -5.49
CA GLY A 119 -13.39 -8.22 -5.79
C GLY A 119 -14.34 -7.84 -6.94
N THR A 120 -14.93 -8.82 -7.62
CA THR A 120 -15.97 -8.57 -8.63
C THR A 120 -17.06 -7.63 -8.07
N ALA A 121 -17.79 -6.87 -8.91
CA ALA A 121 -18.80 -5.87 -8.48
C ALA A 121 -19.84 -6.35 -7.43
N SER A 122 -19.95 -7.65 -7.19
CA SER A 122 -20.69 -8.30 -6.10
C SER A 122 -20.02 -8.27 -4.72
N ALA A 123 -18.77 -7.78 -4.61
CA ALA A 123 -17.97 -7.72 -3.41
C ALA A 123 -18.30 -6.46 -2.59
N GLY A 124 -19.33 -6.54 -1.75
CA GLY A 124 -19.76 -5.41 -0.92
C GLY A 124 -18.70 -4.92 0.09
N ARG A 125 -19.04 -3.85 0.83
CA ARG A 125 -18.19 -3.21 1.88
C ARG A 125 -17.55 -4.18 2.89
N GLY A 126 -18.18 -5.34 3.13
CA GLY A 126 -17.65 -6.38 4.02
C GLY A 126 -16.32 -6.95 3.55
N GLN A 127 -16.15 -7.19 2.24
CA GLN A 127 -14.94 -7.83 1.71
C GLN A 127 -13.72 -6.94 1.90
N TRP A 128 -13.78 -5.65 1.53
CA TRP A 128 -12.66 -4.73 1.74
C TRP A 128 -12.23 -4.64 3.22
N ARG A 129 -13.19 -4.53 4.14
CA ARG A 129 -12.90 -4.47 5.59
C ARG A 129 -12.29 -5.77 6.10
N GLU A 130 -12.78 -6.92 5.64
CA GLU A 130 -12.22 -8.24 5.98
C GLU A 130 -10.79 -8.41 5.46
N LYS A 131 -10.50 -7.96 4.23
CA LYS A 131 -9.13 -7.96 3.66
C LYS A 131 -8.18 -7.13 4.52
N ARG A 132 -8.58 -5.89 4.86
CA ARG A 132 -7.79 -4.99 5.72
C ARG A 132 -7.57 -5.60 7.11
N GLN A 133 -8.63 -6.10 7.75
CA GLN A 133 -8.53 -6.71 9.06
C GLN A 133 -7.61 -7.95 9.04
N SER A 134 -7.63 -8.70 7.94
CA SER A 134 -6.74 -9.85 7.76
C SER A 134 -5.26 -9.47 7.72
N MET A 135 -4.90 -8.38 7.01
CA MET A 135 -3.53 -7.86 7.03
C MET A 135 -3.12 -7.39 8.43
N ILE A 136 -3.99 -6.66 9.12
CA ILE A 136 -3.74 -6.19 10.50
C ILE A 136 -3.48 -7.39 11.42
N ALA A 137 -4.34 -8.40 11.36
CA ALA A 137 -4.17 -9.62 12.15
C ALA A 137 -2.86 -10.35 11.80
N GLY A 138 -2.42 -10.29 10.54
CA GLY A 138 -1.15 -10.85 10.10
C GLY A 138 0.05 -10.14 10.72
N PHE A 139 0.10 -8.80 10.67
CA PHE A 139 1.15 -8.03 11.34
C PHE A 139 1.16 -8.27 12.86
N GLN A 140 -0.02 -8.29 13.50
CA GLN A 140 -0.16 -8.55 14.94
C GLN A 140 0.29 -9.96 15.35
N ALA A 141 0.10 -10.96 14.49
CA ALA A 141 0.53 -12.33 14.77
C ALA A 141 2.05 -12.47 14.90
N GLU A 142 2.80 -11.57 14.26
CA GLU A 142 4.26 -11.46 14.36
C GLU A 142 4.71 -10.35 15.33
N ALA A 143 3.78 -9.82 16.14
CA ALA A 143 4.04 -8.70 17.06
C ALA A 143 4.68 -7.47 16.39
N PHE A 144 4.44 -7.26 15.10
CA PHE A 144 5.03 -6.17 14.34
C PHE A 144 4.11 -4.95 14.33
N GLU A 145 4.51 -3.92 15.07
CA GLU A 145 3.64 -2.76 15.35
C GLU A 145 3.71 -1.65 14.28
N PHE A 146 4.64 -1.75 13.33
CA PHE A 146 4.85 -0.78 12.25
C PHE A 146 4.29 -1.24 10.90
N GLY A 147 3.38 -2.22 10.92
CA GLY A 147 2.72 -2.76 9.73
C GLY A 147 1.54 -1.90 9.28
N VAL A 148 1.54 -1.48 8.03
CA VAL A 148 0.55 -0.57 7.43
C VAL A 148 -0.11 -1.23 6.22
N PRO A 149 -1.38 -1.67 6.34
CA PRO A 149 -2.18 -2.11 5.19
C PRO A 149 -2.50 -0.94 4.25
N MET A 150 -2.25 -1.10 2.96
CA MET A 150 -2.63 -0.15 1.91
C MET A 150 -3.54 -0.87 0.91
N ILE A 151 -4.86 -0.66 1.04
CA ILE A 151 -5.85 -1.32 0.19
C ILE A 151 -6.76 -0.24 -0.40
N PRO A 152 -6.57 0.14 -1.67
CA PRO A 152 -7.49 1.02 -2.37
C PRO A 152 -8.90 0.46 -2.46
N LYS A 153 -9.87 1.32 -2.77
CA LYS A 153 -11.24 0.90 -3.03
C LYS A 153 -11.85 1.68 -4.20
N PRO A 154 -12.32 1.00 -5.25
CA PRO A 154 -12.13 -0.45 -5.50
C PRO A 154 -10.66 -0.79 -5.80
N LYS A 155 -9.92 0.11 -6.46
CA LYS A 155 -8.51 -0.02 -6.86
C LYS A 155 -7.76 1.32 -6.84
N SER A 156 -6.44 1.29 -7.05
CA SER A 156 -5.54 2.46 -6.93
C SER A 156 -5.93 3.61 -7.87
N GLU A 157 -6.49 3.30 -9.05
CA GLU A 157 -6.91 4.31 -10.01
C GLU A 157 -7.99 5.23 -9.44
N ALA A 158 -8.81 4.76 -8.49
CA ALA A 158 -9.79 5.61 -7.82
C ALA A 158 -9.13 6.73 -7.01
N TRP A 159 -8.02 6.44 -6.34
CA TRP A 159 -7.25 7.44 -5.59
C TRP A 159 -6.57 8.43 -6.54
N LEU A 160 -5.97 7.95 -7.64
CA LEU A 160 -5.37 8.83 -8.65
C LEU A 160 -6.43 9.72 -9.32
N LEU A 161 -7.57 9.15 -9.71
CA LEU A 161 -8.69 9.89 -10.30
C LEU A 161 -9.21 11.01 -9.42
N CYS A 162 -9.22 10.82 -8.09
CA CYS A 162 -9.57 11.89 -7.16
C CYS A 162 -8.72 13.15 -7.41
N ALA A 163 -7.42 12.99 -7.66
CA ALA A 163 -6.49 14.08 -7.85
C ALA A 163 -6.50 14.69 -9.26
N VAL A 164 -6.87 13.93 -10.30
CA VAL A 164 -6.68 14.37 -11.70
C VAL A 164 -7.97 14.58 -12.51
N LYS A 165 -9.14 14.20 -11.98
CA LYS A 165 -10.42 14.49 -12.64
C LYS A 165 -10.69 15.99 -12.76
N ALA A 166 -11.61 16.38 -13.65
CA ALA A 166 -11.92 17.78 -13.96
C ALA A 166 -12.19 18.70 -12.75
N ASN A 167 -12.74 18.15 -11.66
CA ASN A 167 -12.85 18.83 -10.36
C ASN A 167 -11.98 18.09 -9.33
N PRO A 168 -10.66 18.35 -9.26
CA PRO A 168 -9.74 17.64 -8.38
C PRO A 168 -10.16 17.70 -6.91
N TYR A 169 -9.95 16.60 -6.19
CA TYR A 169 -10.17 16.43 -4.75
C TYR A 169 -11.62 16.60 -4.26
N GLN A 170 -12.58 16.83 -5.15
CA GLN A 170 -13.98 17.01 -4.79
C GLN A 170 -14.77 15.71 -4.94
N HIS A 171 -15.67 15.39 -4.00
CA HIS A 171 -16.60 14.26 -4.09
C HIS A 171 -15.93 12.89 -4.36
N CYS A 172 -14.68 12.70 -3.92
CA CYS A 172 -13.90 11.51 -4.26
C CYS A 172 -14.46 10.21 -3.66
N ASN A 173 -15.21 10.28 -2.55
CA ASN A 173 -15.91 9.13 -1.98
C ASN A 173 -16.86 8.42 -2.97
N LEU A 174 -17.34 9.11 -4.02
CA LEU A 174 -18.16 8.49 -5.06
C LEU A 174 -17.36 7.44 -5.86
N LEU A 175 -16.06 7.66 -6.08
CA LEU A 175 -15.17 6.75 -6.79
C LEU A 175 -15.01 5.40 -6.07
N GLU A 176 -15.23 5.35 -4.75
CA GLU A 176 -15.17 4.09 -3.99
C GLU A 176 -16.36 3.15 -4.22
N SER A 177 -17.40 3.66 -4.88
CA SER A 177 -18.61 2.90 -5.24
C SER A 177 -18.57 2.40 -6.69
N GLU A 178 -17.55 2.81 -7.46
CA GLU A 178 -17.34 2.37 -8.82
C GLU A 178 -16.94 0.89 -8.89
N SER A 179 -17.08 0.30 -10.07
CA SER A 179 -16.67 -1.07 -10.31
C SER A 179 -15.15 -1.15 -10.47
N GLY A 180 -14.52 -2.05 -9.71
CA GLY A 180 -13.13 -2.45 -9.93
C GLY A 180 -12.90 -3.23 -11.23
N ASN A 181 -13.95 -3.86 -11.77
CA ASN A 181 -13.83 -4.68 -12.97
C ASN A 181 -13.53 -3.84 -14.22
N ASP A 182 -12.39 -4.11 -14.85
CA ASP A 182 -11.97 -3.51 -16.13
C ASP A 182 -12.89 -3.83 -17.32
N ARG A 183 -13.80 -4.80 -17.16
CA ARG A 183 -14.83 -5.13 -18.17
C ARG A 183 -16.18 -4.46 -17.92
N SER A 184 -16.26 -3.55 -16.94
CA SER A 184 -17.47 -2.76 -16.72
C SER A 184 -17.69 -1.75 -17.86
N MET A 185 -18.90 -1.18 -17.96
CA MET A 185 -19.22 -0.21 -19.02
C MET A 185 -18.38 1.07 -18.96
N ASN A 186 -17.78 1.39 -17.81
CA ASN A 186 -16.97 2.59 -17.62
C ASN A 186 -15.80 2.33 -16.64
N PRO A 187 -14.76 1.57 -17.06
CA PRO A 187 -13.65 1.19 -16.19
C PRO A 187 -12.88 2.38 -15.63
N LEU A 188 -12.48 2.31 -14.35
CA LEU A 188 -11.67 3.37 -13.72
C LEU A 188 -10.34 3.61 -14.44
N LYS A 189 -9.75 2.58 -15.02
CA LYS A 189 -8.50 2.71 -15.80
C LYS A 189 -8.69 3.59 -17.04
N ASP A 190 -9.82 3.42 -17.73
CA ASP A 190 -10.15 4.22 -18.90
C ASP A 190 -10.49 5.66 -18.49
N GLN A 191 -11.25 5.83 -17.41
CA GLN A 191 -11.53 7.15 -16.83
C GLN A 191 -10.23 7.88 -16.45
N LEU A 192 -9.28 7.18 -15.84
CA LEU A 192 -7.97 7.73 -15.47
C LEU A 192 -7.17 8.12 -16.71
N GLY A 193 -7.17 7.26 -17.73
CA GLY A 193 -6.55 7.55 -19.03
C GLY A 193 -7.14 8.79 -19.69
N VAL A 194 -8.46 8.99 -19.64
CA VAL A 194 -9.12 10.20 -20.15
C VAL A 194 -8.73 11.44 -19.34
N ALA A 195 -8.70 11.35 -18.01
CA ALA A 195 -8.36 12.46 -17.13
C ALA A 195 -6.89 12.91 -17.29
N LEU A 196 -5.97 11.96 -17.54
CA LEU A 196 -4.55 12.22 -17.77
C LEU A 196 -4.20 12.51 -19.24
N ALA A 197 -5.14 12.32 -20.17
CA ALA A 197 -4.92 12.42 -21.60
C ALA A 197 -3.66 11.63 -22.06
N ALA A 198 -2.76 12.28 -22.80
CA ALA A 198 -1.51 11.66 -23.30
C ALA A 198 -0.45 11.43 -22.21
N GLU A 199 -0.70 11.83 -20.96
CA GLU A 199 0.24 11.75 -19.84
C GLU A 199 -0.12 10.65 -18.84
N ASN A 200 -0.46 9.46 -19.35
CA ASN A 200 -0.99 8.35 -18.55
C ASN A 200 0.03 7.24 -18.24
N SER A 201 1.31 7.40 -18.60
CA SER A 201 2.33 6.43 -18.24
C SER A 201 2.67 6.51 -16.74
N THR A 202 3.11 5.40 -16.15
CA THR A 202 3.56 5.35 -14.75
C THR A 202 4.60 6.41 -14.43
N GLN A 203 5.55 6.66 -15.36
CA GLN A 203 6.60 7.67 -15.16
C GLN A 203 6.02 9.10 -15.14
N GLN A 204 5.06 9.40 -16.02
CA GLN A 204 4.41 10.72 -16.05
C GLN A 204 3.56 10.94 -14.79
N ILE A 205 2.80 9.93 -14.36
CA ILE A 205 2.03 10.00 -13.11
C ILE A 205 2.98 10.23 -11.92
N ASN A 206 4.07 9.46 -11.82
CA ASN A 206 5.08 9.66 -10.79
C ASN A 206 5.61 11.10 -10.79
N GLN A 207 5.93 11.67 -11.96
CA GLN A 207 6.41 13.04 -12.06
C GLN A 207 5.41 14.07 -11.54
N ARG A 208 4.11 13.84 -11.76
CA ARG A 208 3.04 14.69 -11.21
C ARG A 208 2.94 14.59 -9.69
N VAL A 209 3.18 13.42 -9.11
CA VAL A 209 3.28 13.27 -7.63
C VAL A 209 4.52 13.99 -7.09
N ILE A 210 5.69 13.75 -7.70
CA ILE A 210 6.98 14.31 -7.27
C ILE A 210 6.97 15.85 -7.37
N SER A 211 6.36 16.42 -8.41
CA SER A 211 6.26 17.87 -8.59
C SER A 211 5.19 18.54 -7.73
N GLY A 212 4.38 17.76 -6.99
CA GLY A 212 3.29 18.27 -6.15
C GLY A 212 2.01 18.63 -6.92
N GLU A 213 1.92 18.33 -8.21
CA GLU A 213 0.66 18.49 -8.98
C GLU A 213 -0.42 17.52 -8.46
N ILE A 214 -0.01 16.29 -8.15
CA ILE A 214 -0.80 15.34 -7.38
C ILE A 214 -0.32 15.41 -5.92
N ASP A 215 -1.22 15.83 -5.04
CA ASP A 215 -1.01 15.95 -3.61
C ASP A 215 -1.82 14.86 -2.88
N ALA A 216 -1.12 13.83 -2.40
CA ALA A 216 -1.71 12.72 -1.70
C ALA A 216 -2.42 13.15 -0.40
N GLN A 217 -1.96 14.22 0.27
CA GLN A 217 -2.56 14.68 1.52
C GLN A 217 -4.02 15.12 1.32
N ARG A 218 -4.31 15.74 0.17
CA ARG A 218 -5.62 16.28 -0.21
C ARG A 218 -6.63 15.23 -0.63
N ILE A 219 -6.22 13.99 -0.85
CA ILE A 219 -7.14 12.90 -1.16
C ILE A 219 -8.00 12.61 0.08
N ASP A 220 -9.31 12.80 -0.08
CA ASP A 220 -10.34 12.52 0.92
C ASP A 220 -11.28 11.42 0.42
N MET A 221 -10.90 10.18 0.74
CA MET A 221 -11.63 8.95 0.43
C MET A 221 -11.53 8.01 1.62
N ASN A 222 -12.59 7.30 2.01
CA ASN A 222 -12.58 6.49 3.24
C ASN A 222 -11.42 5.47 3.28
N SER A 223 -11.22 4.70 2.21
CA SER A 223 -10.14 3.71 2.07
C SER A 223 -8.76 4.36 2.14
N PHE A 224 -8.60 5.53 1.52
CA PHE A 224 -7.35 6.29 1.56
C PHE A 224 -7.09 6.84 2.96
N ASN A 225 -8.10 7.39 3.62
CA ASN A 225 -8.00 7.92 4.98
C ASN A 225 -7.66 6.82 6.00
N GLU A 226 -8.20 5.61 5.83
CA GLU A 226 -7.85 4.45 6.67
C GLU A 226 -6.38 4.01 6.52
N PHE A 227 -5.81 4.16 5.32
CA PHE A 227 -4.38 3.96 5.07
C PHE A 227 -3.56 5.13 5.62
N LYS A 228 -3.95 6.37 5.31
CA LYS A 228 -3.31 7.62 5.74
C LYS A 228 -3.18 7.69 7.26
N ASN A 229 -4.24 7.38 7.98
CA ASN A 229 -4.24 7.34 9.45
C ASN A 229 -3.32 6.24 10.00
N ALA A 230 -3.32 5.06 9.41
CA ALA A 230 -2.45 3.95 9.84
C ALA A 230 -0.97 4.30 9.62
N LEU A 231 -0.64 4.90 8.47
CA LEU A 231 0.72 5.36 8.16
C LEU A 231 1.15 6.47 9.12
N GLN A 232 0.30 7.47 9.37
CA GLN A 232 0.59 8.55 10.31
C GLN A 232 0.90 8.02 11.72
N ILE A 233 0.10 7.07 12.22
CA ILE A 233 0.34 6.43 13.52
C ILE A 233 1.71 5.74 13.54
N ALA A 234 2.05 4.98 12.49
CA ALA A 234 3.33 4.28 12.39
C ALA A 234 4.52 5.26 12.36
N VAL A 235 4.45 6.32 11.55
CA VAL A 235 5.48 7.37 11.46
C VAL A 235 5.66 8.08 12.80
N HIS A 236 4.57 8.58 13.40
CA HIS A 236 4.65 9.25 14.69
C HIS A 236 5.20 8.35 15.81
N LYS A 237 4.93 7.05 15.75
CA LYS A 237 5.47 6.07 16.69
C LYS A 237 6.97 5.86 16.48
N ALA A 238 7.43 5.71 15.24
CA ALA A 238 8.85 5.58 14.91
C ALA A 238 9.64 6.81 15.41
N MET A 239 9.15 8.02 15.08
CA MET A 239 9.74 9.28 15.52
C MET A 239 9.78 9.47 17.05
N ARG A 240 8.90 8.79 17.81
CA ARG A 240 8.93 8.82 19.28
C ARG A 240 10.02 7.90 19.83
N GLN A 241 10.16 6.70 19.27
CA GLN A 241 11.18 5.75 19.71
C GLN A 241 12.60 6.28 19.50
N GLU A 242 12.85 7.01 18.41
CA GLU A 242 14.13 7.68 18.19
C GLU A 242 14.46 8.69 19.30
N ARG A 243 13.47 9.45 19.78
CA ARG A 243 13.67 10.44 20.86
C ARG A 243 13.92 9.81 22.22
N ASP A 244 13.44 8.59 22.46
CA ASP A 244 13.65 7.88 23.72
C ASP A 244 15.01 7.17 23.77
N LEU A 245 15.73 7.08 22.64
CA LEU A 245 17.05 6.46 22.49
C LEU A 245 18.22 7.47 22.53
N VAL A 246 17.94 8.78 22.50
CA VAL A 246 18.90 9.88 22.55
C VAL A 246 18.91 10.51 23.93
#